data_AF-A0A443S189-F1
#
_entry.id   AF-A0A443S189-F1
#
_cell.length_a   1.000
_cell.length_b   1.000
_cell.length_c   1.000
_cell.angle_alpha   90.00
_cell.angle_beta   90.00
_cell.angle_gamma   90.00
#
_symmetry.space_group_name_H-M   'P 1'
#
loop_
_entity.id
_entity.type
_entity.pdbx_description
1 polymer ?
#
loop_
_entity_poly.entity_id
_entity_poly.type
_entity_poly.pdbx_seq_one_letter_code
_entity_poly.pdbx_strand_id
1 'polypeptide(L)'
;MDLNNRDYVILNKHPCIILKITKSGNKVDVSGKDILTSDHYEDSFDFDADVTSPIVVKNTYLAIEVCEDGMVTTLSDSGEQMPLDCSSTQLSQKIKQIIEIGDEEVK
;
A
#
# COMPACT_ATOMS: atom_id res chain seq x y z
N MET A 1 7.86 10.15 -21.48
CA MET A 1 7.34 9.50 -20.26
C MET A 1 6.96 8.06 -20.57
N ASP A 2 7.54 7.08 -19.89
CA ASP A 2 7.23 5.64 -20.05
C ASP A 2 6.50 5.14 -18.80
N LEU A 3 5.21 5.48 -18.71
CA LEU A 3 4.32 4.94 -17.67
C LEU A 3 3.51 3.80 -18.27
N ASN A 4 3.38 2.72 -17.51
CA ASN A 4 2.56 1.58 -17.85
C ASN A 4 1.46 1.37 -16.80
N ASN A 5 0.39 0.68 -17.21
CA ASN A 5 -0.60 0.23 -16.24
C ASN A 5 0.09 -0.65 -15.20
N ARG A 6 -0.29 -0.47 -13.93
CA ARG A 6 0.31 -1.08 -12.73
C ARG A 6 1.64 -0.50 -12.25
N ASP A 7 2.22 0.49 -12.94
CA ASP A 7 3.32 1.26 -12.37
C ASP A 7 2.82 2.13 -11.20
N TYR A 8 3.74 2.55 -10.33
CA TYR A 8 3.45 3.47 -9.23
C TYR A 8 3.77 4.91 -9.60
N VAL A 9 2.87 5.82 -9.24
CA VAL A 9 3.00 7.25 -9.50
C VAL A 9 2.34 8.06 -8.39
N ILE A 10 2.83 9.27 -8.14
CA ILE A 10 2.15 10.23 -7.26
C ILE A 10 1.05 10.95 -8.05
N LEU A 11 -0.21 10.75 -7.68
CA LEU A 11 -1.37 11.50 -8.22
C LEU A 11 -1.95 12.39 -7.13
N ASN A 12 -2.09 13.70 -7.36
CA ASN A 12 -2.62 14.64 -6.35
C ASN A 12 -1.98 14.51 -4.94
N LYS A 13 -0.67 14.22 -4.87
CA LYS A 13 0.10 13.97 -3.62
C LYS A 13 -0.13 12.60 -2.95
N HIS A 14 -0.82 11.68 -3.61
CA HIS A 14 -1.09 10.33 -3.12
C HIS A 14 -0.28 9.28 -3.89
N PRO A 15 0.34 8.28 -3.24
CA PRO A 15 1.01 7.18 -3.91
C PRO A 15 -0.04 6.21 -4.48
N CYS A 16 -0.15 6.17 -5.81
CA CYS A 16 -1.15 5.38 -6.51
C CYS A 16 -0.50 4.29 -7.39
N ILE A 17 -1.20 3.16 -7.51
CA ILE A 17 -0.98 2.22 -8.62
C ILE A 17 -1.83 2.65 -9.81
N ILE A 18 -1.23 2.70 -11.00
CA ILE A 18 -1.91 3.14 -12.22
C ILE A 18 -2.92 2.09 -12.67
N LEU A 19 -4.16 2.51 -12.85
CA LEU A 19 -5.24 1.67 -13.38
C LEU A 19 -5.43 1.88 -14.88
N LYS A 20 -5.32 3.15 -15.34
CA LYS A 20 -5.57 3.50 -16.73
C LYS A 20 -4.76 4.72 -17.14
N ILE A 21 -4.25 4.68 -18.37
CA ILE A 21 -3.59 5.79 -19.04
C ILE A 21 -4.37 6.08 -20.33
N THR A 22 -4.75 7.34 -20.55
CA THR A 22 -5.41 7.79 -21.78
C THR A 22 -4.57 8.92 -22.38
N LYS A 23 -4.16 8.77 -23.65
CA LYS A 23 -3.41 9.81 -24.36
C LYS A 23 -4.30 10.52 -25.37
N SER A 24 -4.37 11.84 -25.25
CA SER A 24 -5.13 12.73 -26.14
C SER A 24 -4.22 13.85 -26.64
N GLY A 25 -3.61 13.67 -27.81
CA GLY A 25 -2.63 14.61 -28.36
C GLY A 25 -1.37 14.67 -27.49
N ASN A 26 -1.05 15.87 -26.98
CA ASN A 26 0.09 16.10 -26.07
C ASN A 26 -0.26 15.90 -24.58
N LYS A 27 -1.51 15.58 -24.25
CA LYS A 27 -1.94 15.35 -22.87
C LYS A 27 -2.06 13.86 -22.56
N VAL A 28 -1.68 13.49 -21.35
CA VAL A 28 -1.82 12.14 -20.80
C VAL A 28 -2.64 12.23 -19.52
N ASP A 29 -3.82 11.64 -19.55
CA ASP A 29 -4.69 11.49 -18.39
C ASP A 29 -4.42 10.15 -17.72
N VAL A 30 -4.12 10.16 -16.43
CA VAL A 30 -3.78 8.98 -15.64
C VAL A 30 -4.77 8.85 -14.51
N SER A 31 -5.39 7.68 -14.37
CA SER A 31 -6.16 7.33 -13.18
C SER A 31 -5.51 6.17 -12.43
N GLY A 32 -5.57 6.25 -11.11
CA GLY A 32 -4.92 5.31 -10.22
C GLY A 32 -5.69 5.11 -8.92
N LYS A 33 -5.30 4.08 -8.19
CA LYS A 33 -5.83 3.75 -6.87
C LYS A 33 -4.74 3.95 -5.82
N ASP A 34 -5.03 4.70 -4.77
CA ASP A 34 -4.14 4.88 -3.62
C ASP A 34 -3.87 3.52 -2.97
N ILE A 35 -2.59 3.20 -2.77
CA ILE A 35 -2.14 1.89 -2.29
C ILE A 35 -2.38 1.70 -0.78
N LEU A 36 -2.64 2.78 -0.04
CA LEU A 36 -2.91 2.78 1.40
C LEU A 36 -4.42 2.85 1.67
N THR A 37 -5.13 3.77 1.03
CA THR A 37 -6.56 4.04 1.35
C THR A 37 -7.54 3.36 0.43
N SER A 38 -7.09 2.85 -0.73
CA SER A 38 -7.93 2.36 -1.81
C SER A 38 -8.80 3.41 -2.53
N ASP A 39 -8.61 4.71 -2.24
CA ASP A 39 -9.30 5.79 -2.93
C ASP A 39 -8.81 5.93 -4.38
N HIS A 40 -9.65 6.51 -5.25
CA HIS A 40 -9.33 6.72 -6.66
C HIS A 40 -8.92 8.16 -6.90
N TYR A 41 -7.83 8.35 -7.65
CA TYR A 41 -7.31 9.66 -8.02
C TYR A 41 -7.05 9.73 -9.53
N GLU A 42 -7.22 10.92 -10.09
CA GLU A 42 -6.96 11.22 -11.49
C GLU A 42 -6.10 12.48 -11.61
N ASP A 43 -5.17 12.48 -12.54
CA ASP A 43 -4.30 13.62 -12.85
C ASP A 43 -3.97 13.66 -14.34
N SER A 44 -3.57 14.84 -14.84
CA SER A 44 -3.29 15.08 -16.25
C SER A 44 -1.94 15.76 -16.42
N PHE A 45 -1.10 15.19 -17.28
CA PHE A 45 0.26 15.69 -17.54
C PHE A 45 0.47 15.99 -19.03
N ASP A 46 1.42 16.86 -19.34
CA ASP A 46 1.97 16.93 -20.70
C ASP A 46 2.81 15.68 -20.97
N PHE A 47 2.82 15.17 -22.20
CA PHE A 47 3.46 13.90 -22.57
C PHE A 47 4.97 13.84 -22.25
N ASP A 48 5.62 15.00 -22.26
CA ASP A 48 7.04 15.17 -21.97
C ASP A 48 7.32 15.65 -20.54
N ALA A 49 6.30 15.78 -19.69
CA ALA A 49 6.47 16.16 -18.30
C ALA A 49 7.09 15.02 -17.49
N ASP A 50 7.93 15.39 -16.54
CA ASP A 50 8.43 14.47 -15.53
C ASP A 50 7.35 14.20 -14.48
N VAL A 51 7.24 12.94 -14.06
CA VAL A 51 6.37 12.53 -12.93
C VAL A 51 7.17 11.89 -11.83
N THR A 52 6.64 11.96 -10.61
CA THR A 52 7.26 11.32 -9.46
C THR A 52 6.71 9.91 -9.28
N SER A 53 7.61 8.93 -9.21
CA SER A 53 7.28 7.56 -8.81
C SER A 53 7.70 7.34 -7.34
N PRO A 54 6.80 6.87 -6.46
CA PRO A 54 7.17 6.54 -5.09
C PRO A 54 8.01 5.25 -5.03
N ILE A 55 8.90 5.17 -4.05
CA ILE A 55 9.54 3.91 -3.67
C ILE A 55 8.56 3.13 -2.80
N VAL A 56 8.09 1.98 -3.30
CA VAL A 56 7.19 1.09 -2.56
C VAL A 56 7.97 -0.12 -2.07
N VAL A 57 7.99 -0.33 -0.76
CA VAL A 57 8.67 -1.46 -0.10
C VAL A 57 7.63 -2.34 0.58
N LYS A 58 7.69 -3.65 0.32
CA LYS A 58 6.85 -4.65 0.99
C LYS A 58 7.76 -5.54 1.84
N ASN A 59 7.57 -5.46 3.15
CA ASN A 59 8.24 -6.32 4.11
C ASN A 59 7.24 -7.33 4.67
N THR A 60 7.72 -8.51 5.02
CA THR A 60 6.93 -9.55 5.69
C THR A 60 7.46 -9.69 7.11
N TYR A 61 6.55 -9.71 8.08
CA TYR A 61 6.86 -9.89 9.49
C TYR A 61 6.00 -10.99 10.07
N LEU A 62 6.52 -11.70 11.07
CA LEU A 62 5.72 -12.62 11.88
C LEU A 62 4.95 -11.80 12.91
N ALA A 63 3.63 -11.93 12.96
CA ALA A 63 2.83 -11.35 14.03
C ALA A 63 2.90 -12.26 15.27
N ILE A 64 3.31 -11.70 16.41
CA ILE A 64 3.49 -12.43 17.68
C ILE A 64 2.26 -12.28 18.56
N GLU A 65 1.77 -11.04 18.71
CA GLU A 65 0.71 -10.70 19.65
C GLU A 65 -0.08 -9.49 19.15
N VAL A 66 -1.37 -9.44 19.50
CA VAL A 66 -2.20 -8.23 19.40
C VAL A 66 -2.50 -7.72 20.80
N CYS A 67 -1.96 -6.54 21.12
CA CYS A 67 -2.11 -5.89 22.42
C CYS A 67 -3.53 -5.34 22.62
N GLU A 68 -3.89 -5.03 23.88
CA GLU A 68 -5.22 -4.52 24.25
C GLU A 68 -5.55 -3.15 23.62
N ASP A 69 -4.51 -2.36 23.32
CA ASP A 69 -4.61 -1.07 22.63
C ASP A 69 -4.77 -1.20 21.10
N GLY A 70 -4.75 -2.42 20.57
CA GLY A 70 -4.88 -2.72 19.15
C GLY A 70 -3.55 -2.74 18.37
N MET A 71 -2.42 -2.51 19.04
CA MET A 71 -1.09 -2.63 18.42
C MET A 71 -0.75 -4.10 18.16
N VAL A 72 -0.02 -4.36 17.07
CA VAL A 72 0.47 -5.70 16.72
C VAL A 72 1.97 -5.74 16.95
N THR A 73 2.43 -6.62 17.84
CA THR A 73 3.86 -6.89 18.00
C THR A 73 4.31 -7.81 16.88
N THR A 74 5.30 -7.36 16.10
CA THR A 74 5.84 -8.10 14.95
C THR A 74 7.30 -8.46 15.16
N LEU A 75 7.75 -9.53 14.50
CA LEU A 75 9.14 -9.98 14.47
C LEU A 75 9.65 -9.98 13.02
N SER A 76 10.77 -9.31 12.78
CA SER A 76 11.47 -9.33 11.51
C SER A 76 12.34 -10.58 11.35
N ASP A 77 12.82 -10.79 10.13
CA ASP A 77 13.85 -11.77 9.78
C ASP A 77 15.20 -11.54 10.48
N SER A 78 15.52 -10.29 10.85
CA SER A 78 16.69 -9.95 11.68
C SER A 78 16.52 -10.29 13.16
N GLY A 79 15.32 -10.72 13.58
CA GLY A 79 14.98 -10.98 14.97
C GLY A 79 14.60 -9.73 15.77
N GLU A 80 14.42 -8.59 15.11
CA GLU A 80 13.98 -7.35 15.74
C GLU A 80 12.46 -7.38 15.98
N GLN A 81 12.04 -6.99 17.18
CA GLN A 81 10.63 -6.85 17.50
C GLN A 81 10.19 -5.39 17.39
N MET A 82 9.09 -5.14 16.69
CA MET A 82 8.55 -3.80 16.48
C MET A 82 7.03 -3.79 16.65
N PRO A 83 6.48 -2.83 17.42
CA PRO A 83 5.04 -2.61 17.49
C PRO A 83 4.57 -1.87 16.23
N LEU A 84 3.52 -2.39 15.58
CA LEU A 84 2.84 -1.75 14.46
C LEU A 84 1.40 -1.40 14.84
N ASP A 85 1.01 -0.17 14.54
CA ASP A 85 -0.39 0.25 14.67
C ASP A 85 -1.22 -0.42 13.59
N CYS A 86 -2.24 -1.16 14.03
CA CYS A 86 -3.25 -1.71 13.15
C CYS A 86 -4.45 -0.76 13.15
N SER A 87 -4.41 0.23 12.26
CA SER A 87 -5.45 1.25 12.11
C SER A 87 -6.86 0.71 11.80
N SER A 88 -6.96 -0.58 11.44
CA SER A 88 -8.23 -1.29 11.24
C SER A 88 -8.49 -2.27 12.38
N THR A 89 -9.48 -1.98 13.20
CA THR A 89 -9.96 -2.87 14.28
C THR A 89 -10.38 -4.25 13.74
N GLN A 90 -10.91 -4.32 12.52
CA GLN A 90 -11.28 -5.59 11.91
C GLN A 90 -10.05 -6.42 11.55
N LEU A 91 -8.98 -5.78 11.10
CA LEU A 91 -7.73 -6.46 10.76
C LEU A 91 -7.01 -6.96 12.02
N SER A 92 -6.94 -6.15 13.09
CA SER A 92 -6.33 -6.57 14.35
C SER A 92 -7.07 -7.75 14.99
N GLN A 93 -8.40 -7.77 14.95
CA GLN A 93 -9.21 -8.91 15.41
C GLN A 93 -8.93 -10.19 14.61
N LYS A 94 -8.79 -10.09 13.28
CA LYS A 94 -8.44 -11.26 12.44
C LYS A 94 -7.05 -11.79 12.77
N ILE A 95 -6.06 -10.91 12.92
CA ILE A 95 -4.69 -11.30 13.30
C ILE A 95 -4.72 -12.01 14.65
N LYS A 96 -5.44 -11.46 15.63
CA LYS A 96 -5.57 -12.07 16.97
C LYS A 96 -6.14 -13.49 16.90
N GLN A 97 -7.20 -13.71 16.13
CA GLN A 97 -7.80 -15.03 15.95
C GLN A 97 -6.82 -16.04 15.35
N ILE A 98 -6.03 -15.63 14.36
CA ILE A 98 -5.07 -16.51 13.68
C ILE A 98 -3.94 -16.91 14.63
N ILE A 99 -3.44 -15.97 15.43
CA ILE A 99 -2.46 -16.24 16.49
C ILE A 99 -3.02 -17.22 17.51
N GLU A 100 -4.26 -17.03 17.99
CA GLU A 100 -4.91 -17.91 18.97
C GLU A 100 -5.12 -19.34 18.45
N ILE A 101 -5.35 -19.51 17.14
CA ILE A 101 -5.51 -20.82 16.49
C ILE A 101 -4.14 -21.50 16.27
N GLY A 102 -3.04 -20.72 16.26
CA GLY A 102 -1.70 -21.19 15.93
C GLY A 102 -1.51 -21.47 14.45
N ASP A 103 -2.22 -20.73 13.59
CA ASP A 103 -2.10 -20.83 12.13
C ASP A 103 -1.09 -19.80 11.60
N GLU A 104 -0.40 -20.11 10.51
CA GLU A 104 0.69 -19.30 9.95
C GLU A 104 0.21 -18.32 8.85
N GLU A 105 -1.01 -18.44 8.33
CA GLU A 105 -1.50 -17.61 7.21
C GLU A 105 -2.80 -16.83 7.49
N VAL A 106 -2.73 -15.50 7.28
CA VAL A 106 -3.90 -14.64 7.11
C VAL A 106 -4.33 -14.67 5.64
N LYS A 107 -5.42 -15.39 5.31
CA LYS A 107 -6.04 -15.39 3.98
C LYS A 107 -7.01 -14.23 3.76
#